data_AF-C0E8V6-F1
#
_entry.id   AF-C0E8V6-F1
#
_cell.length_a   1.000
_cell.length_b   1.000
_cell.length_c   1.000
_cell.angle_alpha   90.00
_cell.angle_beta   90.00
_cell.angle_gamma   90.00
#
_symmetry.space_group_name_H-M   'P 1'
#
loop_
_entity.id
_entity.type
_entity.pdbx_description
1 polymer ?
#
loop_
_entity_poly.entity_id
_entity_poly.type
_entity_poly.pdbx_seq_one_letter_code
_entity_poly.pdbx_strand_id
1 'polypeptide(L)'
;MVTALSLVLMFLTGVFPFATFALPGIAGLLLIMVVIEMGCRQAVVVYVAVSILAVFITPDREAALFYVIFLGYYPIVKSKLEQLKSRVVEYILKFALFTAAVAVSYVGMVYLFHLEEIVPGPIWLVAGYLFFAFTFWLYDQVMSMLIELYLKKIRPNYLKKLFK
;
A
#
# COMPACT_ATOMS: atom_id res chain seq x y z
N MET A 1 16.31 -4.64 8.66
CA MET A 1 16.49 -3.18 8.44
C MET A 1 15.24 -2.55 7.83
N VAL A 2 14.76 -3.03 6.68
CA VAL A 2 13.53 -2.47 6.05
C VAL A 2 12.29 -2.58 6.95
N THR A 3 12.13 -3.70 7.66
CA THR A 3 11.08 -3.89 8.68
C THR A 3 11.09 -2.81 9.75
N ALA A 4 12.27 -2.51 10.32
CA ALA A 4 12.43 -1.49 11.34
C ALA A 4 12.15 -0.08 10.79
N LEU A 5 12.57 0.22 9.56
CA LEU A 5 12.30 1.51 8.93
C LEU A 5 10.80 1.72 8.67
N SER A 6 10.12 0.69 8.14
CA SER A 6 8.67 0.70 7.96
C SER A 6 7.95 0.91 9.30
N LEU A 7 8.38 0.24 10.37
CA LEU A 7 7.79 0.40 11.70
C LEU A 7 8.01 1.79 12.32
N VAL A 8 9.19 2.41 12.12
CA VAL A 8 9.42 3.78 12.56
C VAL A 8 8.49 4.75 11.84
N LEU A 9 8.27 4.57 10.53
CA LEU A 9 7.30 5.37 9.77
C LEU A 9 5.87 5.16 10.26
N MET A 10 5.49 3.92 10.58
CA MET A 10 4.18 3.62 11.17
C MET A 10 4.05 4.18 12.58
N PHE A 11 5.10 4.21 13.39
CA PHE A 11 5.05 4.81 14.72
C PHE A 11 4.89 6.33 14.66
N LEU A 12 5.48 6.98 13.65
CA LEU A 12 5.37 8.43 13.44
C LEU A 12 3.95 8.90 13.13
N THR A 13 3.03 8.03 12.67
CA THR A 13 1.62 8.43 12.44
C THR A 13 0.94 8.83 13.74
N GLY A 14 1.32 8.22 14.87
CA GLY A 14 0.82 8.59 16.19
C GLY A 14 1.28 9.97 16.66
N VAL A 15 2.33 10.54 16.05
CA VAL A 15 2.84 11.89 16.35
C VAL A 15 2.22 12.93 15.41
N PHE A 16 1.91 12.55 14.17
CA PHE A 16 1.34 13.42 13.15
C PHE A 16 0.03 12.84 12.57
N PRO A 17 -1.13 13.19 13.15
CA PRO A 17 -2.45 12.67 12.74
C PRO A 17 -2.85 13.06 11.30
N PHE A 18 -2.24 14.10 10.73
CA PHE A 18 -2.47 14.49 9.32
C PHE A 18 -1.81 13.53 8.32
N ALA A 19 -0.91 12.66 8.78
CA ALA A 19 -0.12 11.75 7.94
C ALA A 19 -0.58 10.28 7.99
N THR A 20 -1.74 10.01 8.61
CA THR A 20 -2.35 8.69 8.79
C THR A 20 -2.50 7.90 7.48
N PHE A 21 -2.68 8.57 6.33
CA PHE A 21 -2.76 7.91 5.01
C PHE A 21 -1.42 7.91 4.25
N ALA A 22 -0.58 8.92 4.44
CA ALA A 22 0.66 9.10 3.68
C ALA A 22 1.80 8.18 4.15
N LEU A 23 1.97 8.04 5.48
CA LEU A 23 3.06 7.26 6.06
C LEU A 23 2.93 5.75 5.81
N PRO A 24 1.74 5.12 5.93
CA PRO A 24 1.52 3.75 5.47
C PRO A 24 1.86 3.56 3.99
N GLY A 25 1.59 4.58 3.17
CA GLY A 25 1.91 4.58 1.75
C GLY A 25 3.41 4.48 1.52
N ILE A 26 4.18 5.31 2.20
CA ILE A 26 5.66 5.30 2.14
C ILE A 26 6.23 3.98 2.69
N ALA A 27 5.66 3.46 3.78
CA ALA A 27 6.06 2.17 4.32
C ALA A 27 5.79 1.02 3.32
N GLY A 28 4.71 1.11 2.53
CA GLY A 28 4.41 0.19 1.43
C GLY A 28 5.37 0.36 0.24
N LEU A 29 5.82 1.58 -0.04
CA LEU A 29 6.85 1.83 -1.07
C LEU A 29 8.18 1.14 -0.72
N LEU A 30 8.56 1.09 0.56
CA LEU A 30 9.77 0.37 0.99
C LEU A 30 9.69 -1.13 0.72
N LEU A 31 8.49 -1.73 0.75
CA LEU A 31 8.28 -3.12 0.39
C LEU A 31 8.59 -3.38 -1.10
N ILE A 32 8.46 -2.39 -1.98
CA ILE A 32 8.87 -2.52 -3.39
C ILE A 32 10.36 -2.90 -3.51
N MET A 33 11.23 -2.25 -2.74
CA MET A 33 12.67 -2.57 -2.76
C MET A 33 12.92 -4.03 -2.35
N VAL A 34 12.20 -4.52 -1.34
CA VAL A 34 12.31 -5.92 -0.89
C VAL A 34 11.81 -6.89 -1.97
N VAL A 35 10.70 -6.56 -2.64
CA VAL A 35 10.18 -7.36 -3.76
C VAL A 35 11.19 -7.42 -4.90
N ILE A 36 11.83 -6.31 -5.26
CA ILE A 36 12.77 -6.22 -6.39
C ILE A 36 14.09 -6.94 -6.07
N GLU A 37 14.66 -6.73 -4.87
CA GLU A 37 15.99 -7.27 -4.53
C GLU A 37 15.95 -8.70 -3.99
N MET A 38 14.91 -9.07 -3.23
CA MET A 38 14.83 -10.34 -2.51
C MET A 38 13.69 -11.26 -2.99
N GLY A 39 12.84 -10.76 -3.89
CA GLY A 39 11.73 -11.50 -4.48
C GLY A 39 10.44 -11.52 -3.63
N CYS A 40 9.35 -11.95 -4.27
CA CYS A 40 8.00 -11.93 -3.67
C CYS A 40 7.89 -12.71 -2.36
N ARG A 41 8.57 -13.87 -2.22
CA ARG A 41 8.45 -14.72 -1.04
C ARG A 41 8.96 -14.03 0.22
N GLN A 42 10.08 -13.33 0.13
CA GLN A 42 10.66 -12.62 1.28
C GLN A 42 9.88 -11.33 1.59
N ALA A 43 9.36 -10.66 0.56
CA ALA A 43 8.49 -9.50 0.75
C ALA A 43 7.20 -9.85 1.53
N VAL A 44 6.60 -11.03 1.30
CA VAL A 44 5.45 -11.51 2.09
C VAL A 44 5.82 -11.68 3.57
N VAL A 45 7.00 -12.25 3.86
CA VAL A 45 7.45 -12.43 5.25
C VAL A 45 7.67 -11.08 5.94
N VAL A 46 8.30 -10.13 5.25
CA VAL A 46 8.52 -8.76 5.75
C VAL A 46 7.18 -8.06 5.98
N TYR A 47 6.25 -8.19 5.04
CA TYR A 47 4.90 -7.63 5.17
C TYR A 47 4.18 -8.18 6.40
N VAL A 48 4.10 -9.51 6.56
CA VAL A 48 3.45 -10.14 7.72
C VAL A 48 4.09 -9.69 9.04
N ALA A 49 5.41 -9.63 9.10
CA ALA A 49 6.12 -9.17 10.29
C ALA A 49 5.79 -7.70 10.62
N VAL A 50 5.78 -6.80 9.62
CA VAL A 50 5.43 -5.40 9.83
C VAL A 50 3.95 -5.24 10.18
N SER A 51 3.05 -6.00 9.56
CA SER A 51 1.62 -5.98 9.88
C SER A 51 1.34 -6.35 11.33
N ILE A 52 1.95 -7.45 11.83
CA ILE A 52 1.79 -7.87 13.22
C ILE A 52 2.34 -6.77 14.15
N LEU A 53 3.57 -6.32 13.89
CA LEU A 53 4.21 -5.34 14.76
C LEU A 53 3.50 -3.98 14.74
N ALA A 54 2.98 -3.53 13.59
CA ALA A 54 2.22 -2.29 13.46
C ALA A 54 0.92 -2.32 14.26
N VAL A 55 0.20 -3.45 14.28
CA VAL A 55 -1.04 -3.58 15.05
C VAL A 55 -0.81 -3.45 16.57
N PHE A 56 0.36 -3.85 17.05
CA PHE A 56 0.72 -3.78 18.47
C PHE A 56 1.42 -2.47 18.87
N ILE A 57 2.22 -1.89 17.97
CA ILE A 57 3.12 -0.78 18.28
C ILE A 57 2.55 0.57 17.82
N THR A 58 1.76 0.61 16.75
CA THR A 58 1.26 1.87 16.18
C THR A 58 0.12 2.43 17.03
N PRO A 59 0.23 3.68 17.53
CA PRO A 59 -0.83 4.30 18.34
C PRO A 59 -2.12 4.52 17.56
N ASP A 60 -1.98 4.81 16.27
CA ASP A 60 -3.06 5.05 15.32
C ASP A 60 -3.53 3.73 14.68
N ARG A 61 -4.68 3.23 15.16
CA ARG A 61 -5.31 2.01 14.66
C ARG A 61 -5.72 2.12 13.18
N GLU A 62 -6.09 3.32 12.72
CA GLU A 62 -6.51 3.54 11.34
C GLU A 62 -5.32 3.40 10.38
N ALA A 63 -4.16 3.98 10.73
CA ALA A 63 -2.93 3.84 9.97
C ALA A 63 -2.46 2.38 9.86
N ALA A 64 -2.54 1.62 10.96
CA ALA A 64 -2.19 0.20 10.98
C ALA A 64 -3.10 -0.61 10.05
N LEU A 65 -4.42 -0.38 10.12
CA LEU A 65 -5.39 -1.02 9.23
C LEU A 65 -5.17 -0.64 7.78
N PHE A 66 -4.86 0.62 7.48
CA PHE A 66 -4.56 1.07 6.11
C PHE A 66 -3.34 0.37 5.52
N TYR A 67 -2.29 0.14 6.32
CA TYR A 67 -1.13 -0.61 5.85
C TYR A 67 -1.44 -2.08 5.60
N VAL A 68 -2.17 -2.73 6.51
CA VAL A 68 -2.51 -4.15 6.38
C VAL A 68 -3.52 -4.39 5.25
N ILE A 69 -4.56 -3.56 5.17
CA ILE A 69 -5.69 -3.82 4.28
C ILE A 69 -5.47 -3.24 2.88
N PHE A 70 -4.71 -2.14 2.76
CA PHE A 70 -4.58 -1.42 1.48
C PHE A 70 -3.16 -1.38 0.92
N LEU A 71 -2.17 -0.96 1.72
CA LEU A 71 -0.91 -0.45 1.15
C LEU A 71 0.26 -1.43 1.22
N GLY A 72 0.27 -2.36 2.17
CA GLY A 72 1.38 -3.29 2.37
C GLY A 72 1.36 -4.49 1.42
N TYR A 73 0.18 -4.99 1.04
CA TYR A 73 0.08 -6.14 0.12
C TYR A 73 0.21 -5.74 -1.35
N TYR A 74 -0.14 -4.49 -1.69
CA TYR A 74 -0.23 -4.01 -3.07
C TYR A 74 1.09 -4.14 -3.88
N PRO A 75 2.29 -3.80 -3.36
CA PRO A 75 3.55 -3.99 -4.07
C PRO A 75 3.80 -5.44 -4.50
N ILE A 76 3.39 -6.39 -3.66
CA ILE A 76 3.60 -7.83 -3.88
C ILE A 76 2.65 -8.33 -4.96
N VAL A 77 1.39 -7.89 -4.92
CA VAL A 77 0.37 -8.25 -5.90
C VAL A 77 0.64 -7.57 -7.24
N LYS A 78 1.06 -6.31 -7.23
CA LYS A 78 1.49 -5.57 -8.43
C LYS A 78 2.64 -6.27 -9.14
N SER A 79 3.63 -6.77 -8.42
CA SER A 79 4.74 -7.54 -9.00
C SER A 79 4.31 -8.81 -9.72
N LYS A 80 3.20 -9.45 -9.29
CA LYS A 80 2.61 -10.60 -10.00
C LYS A 80 1.72 -10.16 -11.17
N LEU A 81 0.98 -9.07 -11.01
CA LEU A 81 0.08 -8.52 -12.02
C LEU A 81 0.84 -8.00 -13.24
N GLU A 82 1.97 -7.31 -13.04
CA GLU A 82 2.81 -6.81 -14.14
C GLU A 82 3.51 -7.92 -14.94
N GLN A 83 3.50 -9.17 -14.46
CA GLN A 83 3.98 -10.33 -15.22
C GLN A 83 2.93 -10.82 -16.24
N LEU A 84 1.69 -10.34 -16.18
CA LEU A 84 0.64 -10.70 -17.14
C LEU A 84 0.89 -10.00 -18.48
N LYS A 85 0.81 -10.76 -19.58
CA LYS A 85 0.97 -10.21 -20.93
C LYS A 85 -0.15 -9.25 -21.35
N SER A 86 -1.33 -9.34 -20.74
CA SER A 86 -2.49 -8.53 -21.10
C SER A 86 -2.69 -7.37 -20.15
N ARG A 87 -2.43 -6.14 -20.65
CA ARG A 87 -2.65 -4.89 -19.91
C ARG A 87 -4.10 -4.71 -19.47
N VAL A 88 -5.07 -5.21 -20.26
CA VAL A 88 -6.49 -5.11 -19.91
C VAL A 88 -6.82 -5.94 -18.68
N VAL A 89 -6.29 -7.16 -18.61
CA VAL A 89 -6.50 -8.06 -17.46
C VAL A 89 -5.84 -7.50 -16.20
N GLU A 90 -4.67 -6.88 -16.36
CA GLU A 90 -3.96 -6.19 -15.28
C GLU A 90 -4.80 -5.06 -14.67
N TYR A 91 -5.36 -4.16 -15.51
CA TYR A 91 -6.20 -3.06 -15.04
C TYR A 91 -7.49 -3.55 -14.37
N ILE A 92 -8.15 -4.58 -14.93
CA ILE A 92 -9.35 -5.16 -14.33
C ILE A 92 -9.06 -5.71 -12.94
N LEU A 93 -7.97 -6.47 -12.78
CA LEU A 93 -7.58 -7.03 -11.50
C LEU A 93 -7.20 -5.94 -10.48
N LYS A 94 -6.50 -4.88 -10.90
CA LYS A 94 -6.19 -3.72 -10.05
C LYS A 94 -7.47 -3.06 -9.55
N PHE A 95 -8.42 -2.80 -10.43
CA PHE A 95 -9.70 -2.19 -10.06
C PHE A 95 -10.56 -3.10 -9.17
N ALA A 96 -10.56 -4.40 -9.44
CA ALA A 96 -11.27 -5.39 -8.63
C ALA A 96 -10.70 -5.46 -7.21
N LEU A 97 -9.37 -5.49 -7.06
CA LEU A 97 -8.70 -5.45 -5.77
C LEU A 97 -9.00 -4.16 -5.01
N PHE A 98 -8.99 -3.02 -5.71
CA PHE A 98 -9.34 -1.75 -5.09
C PHE A 98 -10.78 -1.73 -4.59
N THR A 99 -11.72 -2.17 -5.42
CA THR A 99 -13.15 -2.22 -5.07
C THR A 99 -13.39 -3.17 -3.89
N ALA A 100 -12.74 -4.33 -3.89
CA ALA A 100 -12.79 -5.28 -2.79
C ALA A 100 -12.23 -4.66 -1.49
N ALA A 101 -11.11 -3.95 -1.56
CA ALA A 101 -10.51 -3.30 -0.40
C ALA A 101 -11.43 -2.20 0.18
N VAL A 102 -12.05 -1.40 -0.68
CA VAL A 102 -13.05 -0.39 -0.27
C VAL A 102 -14.24 -1.05 0.44
N ALA A 103 -14.78 -2.14 -0.14
CA ALA A 103 -15.88 -2.88 0.46
C ALA A 103 -15.50 -3.46 1.84
N VAL A 104 -14.31 -4.07 1.95
CA VAL A 104 -13.81 -4.61 3.23
C VAL A 104 -13.62 -3.51 4.25
N SER A 105 -13.09 -2.34 3.88
CA SER A 105 -12.94 -1.21 4.80
C SER A 105 -14.28 -0.65 5.28
N TYR A 106 -15.28 -0.58 4.40
CA TYR A 106 -16.63 -0.13 4.74
C TYR A 106 -17.28 -1.10 5.74
N VAL A 107 -17.23 -2.40 5.47
CA VAL A 107 -17.70 -3.43 6.40
C VAL A 107 -16.93 -3.37 7.72
N GLY A 108 -15.62 -3.17 7.68
CA GLY A 108 -14.79 -3.01 8.87
C GLY A 108 -15.22 -1.84 9.75
N MET A 109 -15.50 -0.67 9.15
CA MET A 109 -15.99 0.50 9.86
C MET A 109 -17.35 0.27 10.53
N VAL A 110 -18.30 -0.36 9.84
CA VAL A 110 -19.63 -0.63 10.38
C VAL A 110 -19.60 -1.67 11.50
N TYR A 111 -18.92 -2.80 11.28
CA TYR A 111 -18.98 -3.95 12.21
C TYR A 111 -17.95 -3.91 13.35
N LEU A 112 -16.74 -3.40 13.13
CA LEU A 112 -15.73 -3.32 14.20
C LEU A 112 -15.88 -2.04 15.03
N PHE A 113 -16.09 -0.89 14.36
CA PHE A 113 -16.07 0.41 15.02
C PHE A 113 -17.46 0.91 15.42
N HIS A 114 -18.54 0.21 15.05
CA HIS A 114 -19.93 0.56 15.36
C HIS A 114 -20.27 2.02 15.03
N LEU A 115 -19.62 2.57 14.00
CA LEU A 115 -19.96 3.89 13.48
C LEU A 115 -21.35 3.80 12.87
N GLU A 116 -22.19 4.81 13.11
CA GLU A 116 -23.51 4.88 12.49
C GLU A 116 -23.37 4.70 10.97
N GLU A 117 -24.30 3.95 10.37
CA GLU A 117 -24.39 3.85 8.92
C GLU A 117 -24.64 5.25 8.35
N ILE A 118 -23.55 5.92 8.00
CA ILE A 118 -23.63 7.09 7.13
C ILE A 118 -24.03 6.50 5.79
N VAL A 119 -25.31 6.63 5.44
CA VAL A 119 -25.82 6.37 4.10
C VAL A 119 -25.70 7.70 3.34
N PRO A 120 -24.56 7.97 2.68
CA PRO A 120 -24.44 9.18 1.90
C PRO A 120 -25.48 9.15 0.78
N GLY A 121 -26.06 10.32 0.48
CA GLY A 121 -26.95 10.44 -0.68
C GLY A 121 -26.25 9.96 -1.97
N PRO A 122 -27.00 9.51 -2.99
CA PRO A 122 -26.43 8.84 -4.16
C PRO A 122 -25.34 9.65 -4.88
N ILE A 123 -25.46 10.98 -4.89
CA ILE A 123 -24.44 11.89 -5.45
C ILE A 123 -23.13 11.83 -4.66
N TRP A 124 -23.20 11.82 -3.33
CA TRP A 124 -22.04 11.74 -2.44
C TRP A 124 -21.37 10.37 -2.49
N LEU A 125 -22.15 9.30 -2.69
CA LEU A 125 -21.64 7.95 -2.84
C LEU A 125 -20.83 7.82 -4.14
N VAL A 126 -21.37 8.33 -5.26
CA VAL A 126 -20.65 8.37 -6.54
C VAL A 126 -19.41 9.27 -6.46
N ALA A 127 -19.53 10.46 -5.86
CA ALA A 127 -18.41 11.38 -5.70
C ALA A 127 -17.29 10.78 -4.84
N GLY A 128 -17.63 10.10 -3.73
CA GLY A 128 -16.69 9.40 -2.87
C GLY A 128 -15.97 8.28 -3.61
N TYR A 129 -16.72 7.43 -4.34
CA TYR A 129 -16.11 6.36 -5.14
C TYR A 129 -15.15 6.90 -6.21
N LEU A 130 -15.53 7.97 -6.92
CA LEU A 130 -14.67 8.62 -7.91
C LEU A 130 -13.41 9.21 -7.29
N PHE A 131 -13.52 9.85 -6.12
CA PHE A 131 -12.37 10.37 -5.38
C PHE A 131 -11.39 9.25 -5.03
N PHE A 132 -11.89 8.16 -4.45
CA PHE A 132 -11.10 6.98 -4.09
C PHE A 132 -10.45 6.31 -5.32
N ALA A 133 -11.19 6.16 -6.42
CA ALA A 133 -10.66 5.62 -7.67
C ALA A 133 -9.56 6.51 -8.26
N PHE A 134 -9.72 7.84 -8.19
CA PHE A 134 -8.70 8.79 -8.62
C PHE A 134 -7.44 8.71 -7.75
N THR A 135 -7.58 8.65 -6.43
CA THR A 135 -6.46 8.46 -5.50
C THR A 135 -5.71 7.15 -5.78
N PHE A 136 -6.44 6.06 -6.03
CA PHE A 136 -5.84 4.78 -6.40
C PHE A 136 -5.06 4.85 -7.72
N TRP A 137 -5.65 5.49 -8.73
CA TRP A 137 -4.97 5.69 -10.01
C TRP A 137 -3.67 6.48 -9.86
N LEU A 138 -3.70 7.55 -9.07
CA LEU A 138 -2.50 8.35 -8.75
C LEU A 138 -1.47 7.51 -7.99
N TYR A 139 -1.90 6.71 -7.02
CA TYR A 139 -1.02 5.80 -6.29
C TYR A 139 -0.36 4.75 -7.20
N ASP A 140 -1.12 4.14 -8.11
CA ASP A 140 -0.58 3.16 -9.06
C ASP A 140 0.46 3.78 -9.99
N GLN A 141 0.20 5.00 -10.48
CA GLN A 141 1.12 5.77 -11.32
C GLN A 141 2.44 6.07 -10.58
N VAL A 142 2.34 6.57 -9.34
CA VAL A 142 3.51 6.87 -8.49
C VAL A 142 4.32 5.59 -8.22
N MET A 143 3.65 4.49 -7.91
CA MET A 143 4.28 3.18 -7.74
C MET A 143 5.05 2.75 -8.99
N SER A 144 4.44 2.81 -10.18
CA SER A 144 5.12 2.44 -11.44
C SER A 144 6.34 3.32 -11.70
N MET A 145 6.19 4.63 -11.51
CA MET A 145 7.29 5.59 -11.68
C MET A 145 8.46 5.30 -10.73
N LEU A 146 8.16 4.96 -9.47
CA LEU A 146 9.19 4.62 -8.48
C LEU A 146 9.90 3.30 -8.80
N ILE A 147 9.16 2.28 -9.26
CA ILE A 147 9.74 1.02 -9.73
C ILE A 147 10.70 1.29 -10.90
N GLU A 148 10.28 2.07 -11.89
CA GLU A 148 11.14 2.43 -13.02
C GLU A 148 12.37 3.23 -12.61
N LEU A 149 12.20 4.23 -11.74
CA LEU A 149 13.30 5.05 -11.23
C LEU A 149 14.31 4.21 -10.45
N TYR A 150 13.82 3.26 -9.63
CA TYR A 150 14.68 2.34 -8.90
C TYR A 150 15.48 1.44 -9.84
N LEU A 151 14.82 0.81 -10.82
CA LEU A 151 15.45 -0.10 -11.76
C LEU A 151 16.43 0.59 -12.72
N LYS A 152 16.09 1.78 -13.21
CA LYS A 152 16.90 2.51 -14.22
C LYS A 152 18.03 3.34 -13.61
N LYS A 153 17.82 3.92 -12.42
CA LYS A 153 18.73 4.95 -11.87
C LYS A 153 19.46 4.51 -10.61
N ILE A 154 18.82 3.74 -9.74
CA ILE A 154 19.38 3.35 -8.45
C ILE A 154 20.15 2.04 -8.59
N ARG A 155 19.48 0.96 -9.01
CA ARG A 155 20.08 -0.37 -9.16
C ARG A 155 21.39 -0.39 -9.95
N PRO A 156 21.50 0.20 -11.16
CA PRO A 156 22.74 0.17 -11.93
C PRO A 156 23.84 1.07 -11.36
N ASN A 157 23.51 2.16 -10.67
CA ASN A 157 24.52 3.06 -10.08
C ASN A 157 25.11 2.50 -8.78
N TYR A 158 24.33 1.77 -7.99
CA TYR A 158 24.83 1.10 -6.78
C TYR A 158 25.58 -0.20 -7.10
N LEU A 159 25.11 -1.01 -8.07
CA LEU A 159 25.83 -2.22 -8.51
C LEU A 159 27.16 -1.90 -9.21
N LYS A 160 27.23 -0.81 -10.01
CA LYS A 160 28.50 -0.36 -10.61
C LYS A 160 29.51 0.18 -9.58
N LYS A 161 29.07 0.61 -8.40
CA LYS A 161 29.93 1.08 -7.31
C LYS A 161 30.40 -0.02 -6.37
N LEU A 162 29.69 -1.15 -6.30
CA LEU A 162 30.07 -2.32 -5.48
C LEU A 162 31.04 -3.28 -6.20
N PHE A 163 31.10 -3.24 -7.53
CA PHE A 163 32.00 -4.04 -8.37
C PHE A 163 33.18 -3.22 -8.94
N LYS A 164 33.55 -2.12 -8.28
CA LYS A 164 34.78 -1.35 -8.54
C LYS A 164 35.60 -1.29 -7.27
#